data_AF-A0A800KL76-F1
#
_entry.id   AF-A0A800KL76-F1
#
_cell.length_a   1.000
_cell.length_b   1.000
_cell.length_c   1.000
_cell.angle_alpha   90.00
_cell.angle_beta   90.00
_cell.angle_gamma   90.00
#
_symmetry.space_group_name_H-M   'P 1'
#
loop_
_entity.id
_entity.type
_entity.pdbx_description
1 polymer ?
#
loop_
_entity_poly.entity_id
_entity_poly.type
_entity_poly.pdbx_seq_one_letter_code
_entity_poly.pdbx_strand_id
1 'polypeptide(L)' 'MLAVASDDVPAAISALRAQADSELDEAGRRSSSTVIDLEAEENTCPGCFGTIQQGVARCPECGLRVG' A
#
# COMPACT_ATOMS: atom_id res chain seq x y z
N MET A 1 8.93 18.79 15.31
CA MET A 1 7.47 18.90 15.08
C MET A 1 7.28 19.89 13.94
N LEU A 2 6.86 19.43 12.76
CA LEU A 2 6.63 20.29 11.60
C LEU A 2 5.19 20.82 11.68
N ALA A 3 5.01 22.15 11.75
CA ALA A 3 3.69 22.77 11.63
C ALA A 3 3.58 23.36 10.21
N VAL A 4 2.59 22.91 9.45
CA VAL A 4 2.31 23.39 8.08
C VAL A 4 1.09 24.30 8.17
N ALA A 5 1.17 25.51 7.58
CA ALA A 5 0.02 26.42 7.51
C ALA A 5 -1.08 25.80 6.64
N SER A 6 -2.36 26.15 6.90
CA SER A 6 -3.52 25.55 6.22
C SER A 6 -3.43 25.60 4.69
N ASP A 7 -2.87 26.69 4.16
CA ASP A 7 -2.83 26.96 2.73
C ASP A 7 -1.71 26.18 2.03
N ASP A 8 -0.67 25.78 2.79
CA ASP A 8 0.48 25.01 2.29
C ASP A 8 0.25 23.49 2.36
N VAL A 9 -0.83 23.04 3.00
CA VAL A 9 -1.13 21.61 3.18
C VAL A 9 -1.11 20.82 1.85
N PRO A 10 -1.73 21.30 0.74
CA PRO A 10 -1.70 20.56 -0.52
C PRO A 10 -0.28 20.39 -1.09
N ALA A 11 0.54 21.45 -1.00
CA ALA A 11 1.93 21.42 -1.45
C ALA A 11 2.77 20.48 -0.58
N ALA A 12 2.58 20.52 0.75
CA ALA A 12 3.27 19.63 1.68
C ALA A 12 2.91 18.16 1.45
N ILE A 13 1.63 17.82 1.28
CA ILE A 13 1.19 16.45 0.98
C ILE A 13 1.80 15.97 -0.35
N SER A 14 1.83 16.83 -1.36
CA SER A 14 2.38 16.49 -2.68
C SER A 14 3.87 16.19 -2.59
N ALA A 15 4.63 17.00 -1.83
CA ALA A 15 6.05 16.76 -1.60
C ALA A 15 6.32 15.45 -0.85
N LEU A 16 5.54 15.15 0.19
CA LEU A 16 5.66 13.91 0.96
C LEU A 16 5.40 12.67 0.09
N ARG A 17 4.36 12.71 -0.77
CA ARG A 17 4.07 11.61 -1.70
C ARG A 17 5.19 11.42 -2.72
N ALA A 18 5.66 12.51 -3.32
CA ALA A 18 6.75 12.45 -4.29
C ALA A 18 8.05 11.86 -3.70
N GLN A 19 8.35 12.19 -2.45
CA GLN A 19 9.49 11.59 -1.73
C GLN A 19 9.28 10.08 -1.53
N ALA A 20 8.12 9.67 -1.00
CA ALA A 20 7.80 8.26 -0.80
C ALA A 20 7.88 7.46 -2.12
N ASP A 21 7.34 8.00 -3.22
CA ASP A 21 7.35 7.34 -4.54
C ASP A 21 8.75 7.23 -5.16
N SER A 22 9.67 8.12 -4.79
CA SER A 22 11.05 8.12 -5.27
C SER A 22 11.92 7.03 -4.64
N GLU A 23 11.57 6.59 -3.43
CA GLU A 23 12.27 5.53 -2.69
C GLU A 23 11.81 4.12 -3.09
N LEU A 24 10.70 4.02 -3.82
CA LEU A 24 10.10 2.76 -4.25
C LEU A 24 10.50 2.41 -5.69
N ASP A 25 10.81 1.13 -5.90
CA ASP A 25 10.87 0.54 -7.23
C ASP A 25 9.45 0.26 -7.78
N GLU A 26 9.36 -0.24 -9.01
CA GLU A 26 8.06 -0.53 -9.66
C GLU A 26 7.22 -1.54 -8.86
N ALA A 27 7.86 -2.55 -8.26
CA ALA A 27 7.17 -3.53 -7.44
C ALA A 27 6.64 -2.89 -6.15
N GLY A 28 7.45 -2.05 -5.49
CA GLY A 28 7.08 -1.29 -4.31
C GLY A 28 5.92 -0.33 -4.57
N ARG A 29 5.91 0.36 -5.72
CA ARG A 29 4.80 1.24 -6.13
C ARG A 29 3.51 0.47 -6.28
N ARG A 30 3.54 -0.68 -6.97
CA ARG A 30 2.34 -1.51 -7.17
C ARG A 30 1.85 -2.13 -5.85
N SER A 31 2.77 -2.52 -4.97
CA SER A 31 2.44 -3.00 -3.63
C SER A 31 1.74 -1.90 -2.83
N SER A 32 2.28 -0.68 -2.84
CA SER A 32 1.73 0.47 -2.11
C SER A 32 0.34 0.92 -2.57
N SER A 33 -0.02 0.65 -3.83
CA SER A 33 -1.35 0.95 -4.38
C SER A 33 -2.35 -0.20 -4.23
N THR A 34 -1.91 -1.38 -3.78
CA THR A 34 -2.78 -2.53 -3.56
C THR A 34 -3.44 -2.44 -2.19
N VAL A 35 -4.76 -2.37 -2.16
CA VAL A 35 -5.58 -2.32 -0.94
C VAL A 35 -6.07 -3.73 -0.60
N ILE A 36 -6.00 -4.10 0.68
CA ILE A 36 -6.60 -5.33 1.21
C ILE A 36 -7.85 -4.96 1.99
N ASP A 37 -8.98 -5.44 1.49
CA ASP A 37 -10.27 -5.37 2.20
C ASP A 37 -10.47 -6.68 2.97
N LEU A 38 -10.34 -6.62 4.29
CA LEU A 38 -10.46 -7.81 5.14
C LEU A 38 -11.86 -8.45 5.11
N GLU A 39 -12.87 -7.72 4.62
CA GLU A 39 -14.25 -8.19 4.50
C GLU A 39 -14.58 -8.71 3.10
N ALA A 40 -13.72 -8.47 2.10
CA ALA A 40 -13.92 -8.97 0.75
C ALA A 40 -13.71 -10.49 0.67
N GLU A 41 -14.54 -11.16 -0.14
CA GLU A 41 -14.44 -12.60 -0.45
C GLU A 41 -13.08 -12.93 -1.10
N GLU A 42 -12.55 -12.00 -1.87
CA GLU A 42 -11.31 -12.13 -2.62
C GLU A 42 -10.51 -10.82 -2.61
N ASN A 43 -9.19 -10.92 -2.43
CA ASN A 43 -8.24 -9.81 -2.52
C ASN A 43 -7.06 -10.16 -3.44
N THR A 44 -6.28 -9.14 -3.81
CA THR A 44 -5.00 -9.31 -4.48
C THR A 44 -3.86 -9.21 -3.47
N CYS A 45 -2.98 -10.22 -3.40
CA CYS A 45 -1.82 -10.19 -2.53
C CYS A 45 -0.86 -9.05 -2.95
N PRO A 46 -0.46 -8.14 -2.05
CA PRO A 46 0.35 -6.97 -2.42
C PRO A 46 1.83 -7.34 -2.66
N GLY A 47 2.25 -8.55 -2.30
CA GLY A 47 3.62 -9.04 -2.51
C GLY A 47 3.85 -9.72 -3.87
N CYS A 48 2.97 -10.65 -4.27
CA CYS A 48 3.11 -11.41 -5.52
C CYS A 48 2.02 -11.11 -6.56
N PHE A 49 1.01 -10.32 -6.21
CA PHE A 49 -0.15 -10.00 -7.05
C PHE A 49 -1.03 -11.19 -7.42
N GLY A 50 -0.85 -12.33 -6.74
CA GLY A 50 -1.76 -13.47 -6.82
C GLY A 50 -3.06 -13.22 -6.05
N THR A 51 -4.07 -14.03 -6.35
CA THR A 51 -5.38 -13.95 -5.72
C THR A 51 -5.36 -14.61 -4.33
N ILE A 52 -5.96 -13.97 -3.33
CA ILE A 52 -6.12 -14.52 -1.98
C ILE A 52 -7.59 -14.49 -1.58
N GLN A 53 -8.05 -15.56 -0.95
CA GLN A 53 -9.43 -15.69 -0.45
C GLN A 53 -9.55 -15.03 0.93
N GLN A 54 -10.78 -14.70 1.33
CA GLN A 54 -11.07 -14.14 2.65
C GLN A 54 -10.53 -15.02 3.79
N GLY A 55 -10.08 -14.37 4.87
CA GLY A 55 -9.72 -15.04 6.12
C GLY A 55 -8.37 -15.77 6.12
N VAL A 56 -7.58 -15.68 5.05
CA VAL A 56 -6.20 -16.21 5.05
C VAL A 56 -5.27 -15.29 5.84
N ALA A 57 -4.47 -15.84 6.76
CA ALA A 57 -3.46 -15.07 7.50
C ALA A 57 -2.17 -14.84 6.68
N ARG A 58 -1.89 -15.74 5.73
CA ARG A 58 -0.73 -15.66 4.82
C ARG A 58 -1.15 -15.99 3.40
N CYS A 59 -0.57 -15.28 2.44
CA CYS A 59 -0.70 -15.62 1.03
C CYS A 59 -0.13 -17.03 0.77
N PRO A 60 -0.89 -17.94 0.15
CA PRO A 60 -0.43 -19.30 -0.11
C PRO A 60 0.68 -19.38 -1.17
N GLU A 61 0.82 -18.37 -2.02
CA GLU A 61 1.82 -18.34 -3.09
C GLU A 61 3.18 -17.81 -2.63
N CYS A 62 3.20 -16.66 -1.92
CA CYS A 62 4.45 -16.00 -1.53
C CYS A 62 4.71 -15.95 -0.03
N GLY A 63 3.77 -16.41 0.81
CA GLY A 63 3.93 -16.47 2.27
C GLY A 63 3.81 -15.13 3.00
N LEU A 64 3.53 -14.03 2.29
CA LEU A 64 3.31 -12.70 2.88
C LEU A 64 2.15 -12.75 3.89
N ARG A 65 2.32 -12.11 5.03
CA ARG A 65 1.28 -12.00 6.05
C ARG A 65 0.29 -10.89 5.68
N VAL A 66 -1.00 -11.21 5.62
CA VAL A 66 -2.08 -10.31 5.18
C VAL A 66 -3.17 -10.10 6.26
N GLY A 67 -3.03 -10.78 7.42
CA GLY A 67 -3.87 -10.63 8.61
C GLY A 67 -3.09 -10.73 9.92
#